data_AF-A0A2A8SLC3-F1
#
_entry.id   AF-A0A2A8SLC3-F1
#
_cell.length_a   1.000
_cell.length_b   1.000
_cell.length_c   1.000
_cell.angle_alpha   90.00
_cell.angle_beta   90.00
_cell.angle_gamma   90.00
#
_symmetry.space_group_name_H-M   'P 1'
#
loop_
_entity.id
_entity.type
_entity.pdbx_description
1 polymer ?
#
loop_
_entity_poly.entity_id
_entity_poly.type
_entity_poly.pdbx_seq_one_letter_code
_entity_poly.pdbx_strand_id
1 'polypeptide(L)' 'MKTIDIQERMEEKRKELIELVREYGFYHDKVIVCSQELDSLVYLLMESIIYTEKASHMSEKKNTITTTCLTE' A
#
# COMPACT_ATOMS: atom_id res chain seq x y z
N MET A 1 -11.66 8.22 8.92
CA MET A 1 -11.14 8.82 7.67
C MET A 1 -11.70 7.97 6.53
N LYS A 2 -12.52 8.53 5.63
CA LYS A 2 -13.16 7.73 4.58
C LYS A 2 -12.10 7.40 3.53
N THR A 3 -12.05 6.15 3.06
CA THR A 3 -11.12 5.68 2.02
C THR A 3 -11.21 6.47 0.72
N ILE A 4 -12.40 7.03 0.44
CA ILE A 4 -12.67 7.89 -0.72
C ILE A 4 -11.78 9.16 -0.70
N ASP A 5 -11.57 9.76 0.48
CA ASP A 5 -10.78 10.99 0.62
C ASP A 5 -9.27 10.73 0.36
N ILE A 6 -8.81 9.50 0.59
CA ILE A 6 -7.41 9.10 0.36
C ILE A 6 -7.17 8.87 -1.13
N GLN A 7 -8.12 8.22 -1.82
CA GLN A 7 -8.02 7.98 -3.26
C GLN A 7 -8.04 9.29 -4.06
N GLU A 8 -8.91 10.23 -3.69
CA GLU A 8 -8.98 11.54 -4.34
C GLU A 8 -7.66 12.32 -4.17
N ARG A 9 -7.11 12.36 -2.95
CA ARG A 9 -5.80 12.96 -2.68
C ARG A 9 -4.66 12.29 -3.44
N MET A 10 -4.70 10.96 -3.63
CA MET A 10 -3.70 10.25 -4.43
C MET A 10 -3.76 10.65 -5.90
N GLU A 11 -4.96 10.79 -6.47
CA GLU A 11 -5.14 11.20 -7.87
C GLU A 11 -4.72 12.66 -8.08
N GLU A 12 -5.02 13.56 -7.14
CA GLU A 12 -4.53 14.95 -7.18
C GLU A 12 -3.01 15.01 -7.14
N LYS A 13 -2.39 14.32 -6.17
CA LYS A 13 -0.94 14.28 -5.99
C LYS A 13 -0.23 13.61 -7.18
N ARG A 14 -0.86 12.61 -7.81
CA ARG A 14 -0.37 12.00 -9.05
C ARG A 14 -0.35 12.99 -10.21
N LYS A 15 -1.39 13.80 -10.37
CA LYS A 15 -1.44 14.84 -11.41
C LYS A 15 -0.37 15.90 -11.16
N GLU A 16 -0.22 16.36 -9.92
CA GLU A 16 0.82 17.30 -9.50
C GLU A 16 2.22 16.78 -9.87
N LEU A 17 2.51 15.50 -9.60
CA LEU A 17 3.78 14.89 -9.96
C LEU A 17 4.02 14.87 -11.48
N ILE A 18 2.99 14.57 -12.28
CA ILE A 18 3.09 14.58 -13.75
C ILE A 18 3.40 15.98 -14.27
N GLU A 19 2.77 17.02 -13.71
CA GLU A 19 3.04 18.40 -14.09
C GLU A 19 4.45 18.83 -13.69
N LEU A 20 4.89 18.51 -12.46
CA LEU A 20 6.25 18.80 -12.00
C LEU A 20 7.32 18.10 -12.84
N VAL A 21 7.09 16.84 -13.23
CA VAL A 21 8.00 16.10 -14.14
C VAL A 21 8.06 16.76 -15.51
N ARG A 22 6.93 17.25 -16.03
CA ARG A 22 6.88 17.94 -17.33
C ARG A 22 7.60 19.28 -17.29
N GLU A 23 7.51 20.02 -16.19
CA GLU A 23 8.10 21.35 -16.05
C GLU A 23 9.59 21.31 -15.69
N TYR A 24 9.98 20.45 -14.74
CA TYR A 24 11.32 20.45 -14.15
C TYR A 24 12.17 19.20 -14.45
N GLY A 25 11.54 18.12 -14.93
CA GLY A 25 12.20 16.83 -15.16
C GLY A 25 12.35 15.97 -13.90
N PHE A 26 12.66 14.69 -14.10
CA PHE A 26 12.64 13.66 -13.04
C PHE A 26 13.62 13.89 -11.88
N TYR A 27 14.71 14.62 -12.11
CA TYR A 27 15.79 14.80 -11.15
C TYR A 27 15.64 16.06 -10.29
N HIS A 28 14.58 16.85 -10.51
CA HIS A 28 14.36 18.05 -9.73
C HIS A 28 13.93 17.69 -8.31
N ASP A 29 14.50 18.33 -7.28
CA ASP A 29 14.22 18.02 -5.88
C ASP A 29 12.71 18.05 -5.56
N LYS A 30 11.97 18.98 -6.15
CA LYS A 30 10.50 19.04 -6.03
C LYS A 30 9.78 17.79 -6.54
N VAL A 31 10.24 17.22 -7.66
CA VAL A 31 9.68 16.00 -8.25
C VAL A 31 9.99 14.80 -7.34
N ILE A 32 11.21 14.75 -6.82
CA ILE A 32 11.64 13.69 -5.90
C ILE A 32 10.78 13.73 -4.63
N VAL A 33 10.64 14.89 -3.99
CA VAL A 33 9.80 15.06 -2.79
C VAL A 33 8.35 14.70 -3.09
N CYS A 34 7.78 15.20 -4.19
CA CYS A 34 6.41 14.88 -4.59
C CYS A 34 6.20 13.37 -4.83
N SER A 35 7.20 12.69 -5.40
CA SER A 35 7.15 11.24 -5.60
C SER A 35 7.16 10.46 -4.28
N GLN A 36 7.91 10.92 -3.28
CA GLN A 36 7.99 10.29 -1.95
C GLN A 36 6.69 10.51 -1.15
N GLU A 37 6.08 11.68 -1.29
CA GLU A 37 4.76 11.96 -0.71
C GLU A 37 3.69 11.03 -1.30
N LEU A 38 3.69 10.85 -2.63
CA LEU A 38 2.77 9.94 -3.29
C LEU A 38 2.99 8.49 -2.85
N ASP A 39 4.25 8.05 -2.74
CA ASP A 39 4.60 6.71 -2.28
C ASP A 39 4.14 6.45 -0.83
N SER A 40 4.24 7.46 0.04
CA SER A 40 3.74 7.39 1.42
C SER A 40 2.22 7.23 1.48
N LEU A 41 1.48 7.91 0.60
CA LEU A 41 0.03 7.76 0.50
C LEU A 41 -0.37 6.36 -0.02
N VAL A 42 0.37 5.84 -0.99
CA VAL A 42 0.20 4.45 -1.49
C VAL A 42 0.46 3.46 -0.35
N TYR A 43 1.54 3.66 0.40
CA TYR A 43 1.88 2.79 1.53
C TYR A 43 0.78 2.77 2.58
N LEU A 44 0.24 3.93 2.98
CA LEU A 44 -0.86 4.02 3.94
C LEU A 44 -2.13 3.29 3.45
N LEU A 45 -2.42 3.38 2.15
CA LEU A 45 -3.53 2.65 1.55
C LEU A 45 -3.28 1.14 1.55
N MET A 46 -2.09 0.70 1.13
CA MET A 46 -1.71 -0.72 1.15
C MET A 46 -1.72 -1.27 2.56
N GLU A 47 -1.18 -0.53 3.53
CA GLU A 47 -1.17 -0.89 4.94
C GLU A 47 -2.61 -1.08 5.45
N SER A 48 -3.52 -0.14 5.15
CA SER A 48 -4.94 -0.28 5.46
C SER A 48 -5.57 -1.52 4.82
N ILE A 49 -5.24 -1.85 3.57
CA ILE A 49 -5.75 -3.04 2.87
C ILE A 49 -5.20 -4.33 3.50
N ILE A 50 -3.88 -4.38 3.75
CA ILE A 50 -3.18 -5.54 4.33
C ILE A 50 -3.68 -5.84 5.74
N TYR A 51 -3.92 -4.82 6.58
CA TYR A 51 -4.51 -5.03 7.90
C TYR A 51 -5.95 -5.57 7.83
N THR A 52 -6.71 -5.18 6.81
CA THR A 52 -8.07 -5.69 6.58
C THR A 52 -8.05 -7.16 6.15
N GLU A 53 -7.06 -7.55 5.34
CA GLU A 53 -6.87 -8.94 4.88
C GLU A 53 -6.40 -9.88 6.02
N LYS A 54 -5.58 -9.37 6.95
CA LYS A 54 -5.15 -10.14 8.13
C LYS A 54 -6.28 -10.40 9.14
N ALA A 55 -7.33 -9.58 9.17
CA ALA A 55 -8.51 -9.85 10.00
C ALA A 55 -9.37 -11.03 9.46
N SER A 56 -9.31 -11.29 8.15
CA SER A 56 -10.06 -12.37 7.48
C SER A 56 -9.38 -13.75 7.58
N HIS A 57 -8.11 -13.82 8.01
CA HIS A 57 -7.31 -15.05 8.04
C HIS A 57 -7.04 -15.62 9.45
N MET A 58 -7.81 -15.18 10.45
CA MET A 58 -7.69 -15.63 11.85
C MET A 58 -8.69 -16.73 12.25
N SER A 59 -9.58 -17.21 11.36
CA SER A 59 -10.57 -18.27 11.69
C SER A 59 -10.22 -19.69 11.25
N GLU A 60 -9.14 -19.96 10.51
CA GLU A 60 -8.82 -21.32 10.02
C GLU A 60 -7.49 -21.90 10.54
N LYS A 61 -7.09 -21.57 11.77
CA LYS A 61 -6.05 -22.35 12.48
C LYS A 61 -6.54 -22.92 13.80
N LYS A 62 -7.71 -23.57 13.77
CA LYS A 62 -8.10 -24.54 14.80
C LYS A 62 -8.47 -25.85 14.10
N ASN A 63 -7.74 -26.91 14.43
CA ASN A 63 -7.91 -28.32 14.05
C ASN A 63 -7.12 -28.80 12.82
N THR A 64 -5.91 -29.30 13.07
CA THR A 64 -5.61 -30.74 12.87
C THR A 64 -4.30 -31.10 13.57
N ILE A 65 -4.41 -31.55 14.82
CA ILE A 65 -3.45 -32.49 15.37
C ILE A 65 -3.86 -33.84 14.79
N THR A 66 -3.12 -34.41 13.84
CA THR A 66 -3.15 -35.85 13.55
C THR A 66 -1.85 -36.26 12.85
N THR A 67 -1.05 -37.06 13.57
CA THR A 67 -0.16 -38.17 13.14
C THR A 67 0.14 -38.30 11.64
N THR A 68 1.38 -38.55 11.20
CA THR A 68 2.06 -39.84 11.46
C THR A 68 3.56 -39.70 11.14
N CYS A 69 4.43 -40.02 12.09
CA CYS A 69 5.81 -40.39 11.79
C CYS A 69 5.81 -41.83 11.26
N LEU A 70 6.19 -42.01 10.00
CA LEU A 70 6.69 -43.28 9.47
C LEU A 70 8.01 -42.98 8.79
N THR A 71 9.10 -43.29 9.49
CA THR A 71 10.42 -43.51 8.90
C THR A 71 10.90 -44.86 9.41
N GLU A 72 10.89 -45.80 8.46
CA GLU A 72 11.71 -47.03 8.32
C GLU A 72 11.60 -48.13 9.38
#